data_AF-E5AL67-F1
#
_entry.id   AF-E5AL67-F1
#
_cell.length_a   1.000
_cell.length_b   1.000
_cell.length_c   1.000
_cell.angle_alpha   90.00
_cell.angle_beta   90.00
_cell.angle_gamma   90.00
#
_symmetry.space_group_name_H-M   'P 1'
#
loop_
_entity.id
_entity.type
_entity.pdbx_description
1 polymer ?
#
loop_
_entity_poly.entity_id
_entity_poly.type
_entity_poly.pdbx_seq_one_letter_code
_entity_poly.pdbx_strand_id
1 'polypeptide(L)'
;MKAKHVKTLEAIFQKPTPGSIVFVDIQSLVIALGGEVREGAGSRVAFELNGSRQYLHRPHPGKEAKKYQVEELRQWVNAIGSQTMMNTMAYKGYLARVEFDPRDEIFVGRVLGVADRISFHGEAVNELTAAFHEAIDHYLEDCAKAGRDPQKPASGKLMLRIRPEVHAAVGVAAAAAGKSINQWVDEVLERASHA
;
A
#
# COMPACT_ATOMS: atom_id res chain seq x y z
N MET A 1 8.28 13.55 3.85
CA MET A 1 9.58 12.85 3.75
C MET A 1 10.70 13.86 3.45
N LYS A 2 11.92 13.69 4.00
CA LYS A 2 13.10 14.52 3.72
C LYS A 2 14.12 13.74 2.88
N ALA A 3 15.05 14.42 2.21
CA ALA A 3 16.09 13.79 1.37
C ALA A 3 16.90 12.69 2.10
N LYS A 4 17.14 12.87 3.41
CA LYS A 4 17.82 11.85 4.24
C LYS A 4 17.02 10.54 4.33
N HIS A 5 15.70 10.60 4.44
CA HIS A 5 14.86 9.40 4.53
C HIS A 5 14.83 8.63 3.21
N VAL A 6 14.79 9.35 2.08
CA VAL A 6 14.88 8.74 0.74
C VAL A 6 16.19 7.97 0.59
N LYS A 7 17.33 8.58 0.95
CA LYS A 7 18.64 7.91 0.94
C LYS A 7 18.69 6.67 1.84
N THR A 8 18.07 6.72 3.03
CA THR A 8 17.99 5.56 3.92
C THR A 8 17.16 4.45 3.29
N LEU A 9 16.03 4.77 2.66
CA LEU A 9 15.19 3.80 1.96
C LEU A 9 15.95 3.17 0.79
N GLU A 10 16.60 3.96 -0.07
CA GLU A 10 17.44 3.47 -1.16
C GLU A 10 18.54 2.53 -0.66
N ALA A 11 19.23 2.89 0.43
CA ALA A 11 20.27 2.07 1.03
C ALA A 11 19.74 0.71 1.55
N ILE A 12 18.52 0.66 2.09
CA ILE A 12 17.89 -0.59 2.52
C ILE A 12 17.70 -1.52 1.32
N PHE A 13 17.39 -1.00 0.14
CA PHE A 13 17.14 -1.79 -1.08
C PHE A 13 18.38 -2.08 -1.93
N GLN A 14 19.52 -1.45 -1.62
CA GLN A 14 20.77 -1.65 -2.36
C GLN A 14 21.30 -3.09 -2.27
N LYS A 15 21.85 -3.59 -3.38
CA LYS A 15 22.61 -4.85 -3.46
C LYS A 15 24.06 -4.57 -3.91
N PRO A 16 25.09 -5.15 -3.24
CA PRO A 16 25.01 -5.98 -2.03
C PRO A 16 24.57 -5.16 -0.81
N THR A 17 24.02 -5.84 0.20
CA THR A 17 23.43 -5.17 1.36
C THR A 17 24.48 -4.43 2.20
N PRO A 18 24.31 -3.11 2.40
CA PRO A 18 25.26 -2.31 3.14
C PRO A 18 25.21 -2.65 4.63
N GLY A 19 26.37 -2.71 5.27
CA GLY A 19 26.50 -2.88 6.73
C GLY A 19 26.66 -1.56 7.49
N SER A 20 26.38 -0.43 6.85
CA SER A 20 26.68 0.92 7.33
C SER A 20 25.44 1.78 7.63
N ILE A 21 24.23 1.22 7.50
CA ILE A 21 22.99 1.99 7.75
C ILE A 21 22.87 2.25 9.24
N VAL A 22 22.85 3.51 9.65
CA VAL A 22 22.69 3.92 11.05
C VAL A 22 21.28 3.58 11.53
N PHE A 23 21.16 2.89 12.66
CA PHE A 23 19.88 2.36 13.16
C PHE A 23 18.85 3.47 13.45
N VAL A 24 19.30 4.62 13.94
CA VAL A 24 18.44 5.80 14.18
C VAL A 24 17.85 6.36 12.88
N ASP A 25 18.53 6.20 11.75
CA ASP A 25 18.00 6.63 10.46
C ASP A 25 16.87 5.71 9.99
N ILE A 26 16.94 4.41 10.30
CA ILE A 26 15.84 3.45 10.08
C ILE A 26 14.61 3.85 10.91
N GLN A 27 14.80 4.20 12.20
CA GLN A 27 13.71 4.69 13.06
C GLN A 27 13.07 5.95 12.48
N SER A 28 13.90 6.92 12.08
CA SER A 28 13.43 8.18 11.49
C SER A 28 12.68 7.97 10.19
N LEU A 29 13.12 7.02 9.36
CA LEU A 29 12.42 6.64 8.13
C LEU A 29 11.03 6.07 8.44
N VAL A 30 10.91 5.10 9.36
CA VAL A 30 9.61 4.49 9.70
C VAL A 30 8.62 5.53 10.23
N ILE A 31 9.06 6.43 11.11
CA ILE A 31 8.24 7.55 11.59
C ILE A 31 7.81 8.47 10.43
N ALA A 32 8.73 8.77 9.51
CA ALA A 32 8.43 9.62 8.36
C ALA A 32 7.49 8.98 7.34
N LEU A 33 7.36 7.66 7.34
CA LEU A 33 6.39 6.88 6.57
C LEU A 33 5.03 6.77 7.28
N GLY A 34 4.85 7.41 8.44
CA GLY A 34 3.61 7.36 9.23
C GLY A 34 3.54 6.19 10.21
N GLY A 35 4.65 5.49 10.43
CA GLY A 35 4.77 4.41 11.40
C GLY A 35 5.12 4.87 12.81
N GLU A 36 5.17 3.92 13.72
CA GLU A 36 5.59 4.11 15.11
C GLU A 36 6.82 3.27 15.45
N VAL A 37 7.63 3.76 16.39
CA VAL A 37 8.79 3.03 16.92
C VAL A 37 8.68 3.01 18.43
N ARG A 38 8.75 1.83 19.04
CA ARG A 38 8.60 1.63 20.49
C ARG A 38 9.75 0.80 21.04
N GLU A 39 10.35 1.24 22.14
CA GLU A 39 11.37 0.47 22.86
C GLU A 39 10.72 -0.74 23.56
N GLY A 40 11.35 -1.90 23.46
CA GLY A 40 10.94 -3.15 24.10
C GLY A 40 11.90 -3.58 25.21
N ALA A 41 11.70 -4.77 25.75
CA ALA A 41 12.59 -5.32 26.77
C ALA A 41 14.00 -5.58 26.20
N GLY A 42 15.03 -5.12 26.91
CA GLY A 42 16.43 -5.28 26.53
C GLY A 42 16.81 -4.44 25.30
N SER A 43 17.47 -5.05 24.31
CA SER A 43 17.87 -4.36 23.07
C SER A 43 16.78 -4.36 22.00
N ARG A 44 15.59 -4.92 22.24
CA ARG A 44 14.55 -5.04 21.22
C ARG A 44 13.85 -3.70 21.00
N VAL A 45 13.69 -3.33 19.73
CA VAL A 45 12.92 -2.16 19.29
C VAL A 45 11.83 -2.65 18.34
N ALA A 46 10.58 -2.28 18.61
CA ALA A 46 9.44 -2.57 17.77
C ALA A 46 9.24 -1.43 16.76
N PHE A 47 9.09 -1.81 15.50
CA PHE A 47 8.72 -0.92 14.39
C PHE A 47 7.32 -1.32 13.94
N GLU A 48 6.44 -0.34 13.83
CA GLU A 48 5.06 -0.53 13.39
C GLU A 48 4.80 0.36 12.19
N LEU A 49 4.26 -0.21 11.12
CA LEU A 49 3.92 0.54 9.91
C LEU A 49 2.77 -0.17 9.22
N ASN A 50 1.71 0.59 8.90
CA ASN A 50 0.50 0.09 8.20
C ASN A 50 -0.10 -1.17 8.83
N GLY A 51 -0.19 -1.21 10.17
CA GLY A 51 -0.74 -2.35 10.91
C GLY A 51 0.16 -3.58 11.02
N SER A 52 1.34 -3.57 10.38
CA SER A 52 2.35 -4.61 10.52
C SER A 52 3.42 -4.23 11.54
N ARG A 53 4.03 -5.22 12.20
CA ARG A 53 5.06 -5.02 13.22
C ARG A 53 6.31 -5.86 12.95
N GLN A 54 7.48 -5.24 13.06
CA GLN A 54 8.79 -5.89 13.01
C GLN A 54 9.60 -5.57 14.26
N TYR A 55 10.30 -6.56 14.81
CA TYR A 55 11.27 -6.33 15.88
C TYR A 55 12.68 -6.35 15.32
N LEU A 56 13.48 -5.34 15.65
CA LEU A 56 14.92 -5.34 15.41
C LEU A 56 15.65 -5.10 16.72
N HIS A 57 16.86 -5.63 16.85
CA HIS A 57 17.72 -5.37 18.00
C HIS A 57 18.55 -4.11 17.79
N ARG A 58 18.64 -3.23 18.79
CA ARG A 58 19.57 -2.10 18.79
C ARG A 58 20.99 -2.67 18.62
N PRO A 59 21.77 -2.15 17.66
CA PRO A 59 23.14 -2.61 17.47
C PRO A 59 24.02 -2.26 18.66
N HIS A 60 24.96 -3.15 18.96
CA HIS A 60 26.00 -2.97 19.98
C HIS A 60 27.24 -3.79 19.56
N PRO A 61 28.47 -3.25 19.68
CA PRO A 61 28.83 -1.93 20.23
C PRO A 61 28.60 -0.74 19.28
N GLY A 62 28.36 -0.98 17.99
CA GLY A 62 28.16 0.06 16.97
C GLY A 62 26.75 0.65 16.93
N LYS A 63 26.56 1.68 16.08
CA LYS A 63 25.26 2.33 15.84
C LYS A 63 24.60 1.87 14.53
N GLU A 64 25.32 1.08 13.73
CA GLU A 64 24.93 0.58 12.43
C GLU A 64 24.17 -0.74 12.55
N ALA A 65 23.07 -0.86 11.81
CA ALA A 65 22.32 -2.11 11.71
C ALA A 65 23.19 -3.19 11.06
N LYS A 66 23.16 -4.39 11.63
CA LYS A 66 23.85 -5.55 11.03
C LYS A 66 23.19 -5.90 9.70
N LYS A 67 23.95 -6.45 8.75
CA LYS A 67 23.44 -6.80 7.41
C LYS A 67 22.14 -7.64 7.45
N TYR A 68 22.06 -8.63 8.33
CA TYR A 68 20.85 -9.46 8.45
C TYR A 68 19.62 -8.64 8.89
N GLN A 69 19.81 -7.61 9.72
CA GLN A 69 18.72 -6.73 10.16
C GLN A 69 18.23 -5.85 9.02
N VAL A 70 19.15 -5.42 8.15
CA VAL A 70 18.80 -4.67 6.92
C VAL A 70 18.03 -5.58 5.97
N GLU A 71 18.39 -6.86 5.86
CA GLU A 71 17.64 -7.83 5.06
C GLU A 71 16.24 -8.12 5.63
N GLU A 72 16.13 -8.36 6.93
CA GLU A 72 14.84 -8.53 7.61
C GLU A 72 13.94 -7.30 7.44
N LEU A 73 14.52 -6.11 7.63
CA LEU A 73 13.82 -4.85 7.39
C LEU A 73 13.38 -4.72 5.93
N ARG A 74 14.23 -5.06 4.96
CA ARG A 74 13.88 -5.04 3.53
C ARG A 74 12.71 -5.98 3.24
N GLN A 75 12.74 -7.20 3.77
CA GLN A 75 11.65 -8.17 3.62
C GLN A 75 10.36 -7.64 4.24
N TRP A 76 10.44 -7.05 5.43
CA TRP A 76 9.29 -6.45 6.09
C TRP A 76 8.73 -5.25 5.32
N VAL A 77 9.58 -4.33 4.86
CA VAL A 77 9.16 -3.18 4.03
C VAL A 77 8.58 -3.66 2.70
N ASN A 78 9.10 -4.72 2.09
CA ASN A 78 8.49 -5.34 0.91
C ASN A 78 7.14 -5.99 1.21
N ALA A 79 6.99 -6.67 2.35
CA ALA A 79 5.73 -7.28 2.76
C ALA A 79 4.67 -6.22 3.05
N ILE A 80 5.05 -5.13 3.75
CA ILE A 80 4.17 -3.97 3.97
C ILE A 80 3.90 -3.22 2.68
N GLY A 81 4.92 -3.05 1.84
CA GLY A 81 4.80 -2.51 0.50
C GLY A 81 3.78 -3.32 -0.27
N SER A 82 3.81 -4.65 -0.22
CA SER A 82 2.80 -5.50 -0.85
C SER A 82 1.42 -5.45 -0.18
N GLN A 83 1.31 -5.09 1.10
CA GLN A 83 0.03 -4.95 1.83
C GLN A 83 -0.56 -3.53 1.80
N THR A 84 0.25 -2.51 1.55
CA THR A 84 -0.16 -1.08 1.46
C THR A 84 -0.10 -0.56 0.04
N MET A 85 0.65 -1.21 -0.86
CA MET A 85 0.61 -0.94 -2.29
C MET A 85 -0.50 -1.78 -2.92
N MET A 86 -1.71 -1.36 -2.61
CA MET A 86 -2.57 -1.02 -3.72
C MET A 86 -1.81 0.06 -4.53
N ASN A 87 -0.98 -0.37 -5.50
CA ASN A 87 -0.29 0.44 -6.52
C ASN A 87 -1.33 1.17 -7.38
N THR A 88 -2.24 1.91 -6.75
CA THR A 88 -3.53 2.22 -7.33
C THR A 88 -3.60 3.70 -7.57
N MET A 89 -3.72 4.10 -8.82
CA MET A 89 -3.98 5.47 -9.24
C MET A 89 -5.49 5.71 -9.26
N ALA A 90 -5.92 6.94 -8.92
CA ALA A 90 -7.33 7.30 -8.90
C ALA A 90 -7.59 8.58 -9.72
N TYR A 91 -8.58 8.54 -10.63
CA TYR A 91 -8.98 9.70 -11.44
C TYR A 91 -10.44 9.57 -11.88
N LYS A 92 -11.25 10.62 -11.68
CA LYS A 92 -12.69 10.65 -11.99
C LYS A 92 -13.51 9.45 -11.46
N GLY A 93 -13.07 8.88 -10.33
CA GLY A 93 -13.69 7.70 -9.71
C GLY A 93 -13.23 6.36 -10.29
N TYR A 94 -12.31 6.37 -11.25
CA TYR A 94 -11.63 5.18 -11.76
C TYR A 94 -10.41 4.86 -10.93
N LEU A 95 -10.17 3.57 -10.71
CA LEU A 95 -9.00 3.05 -10.01
C LEU A 95 -8.14 2.27 -10.99
N ALA A 96 -6.81 2.35 -10.91
CA ALA A 96 -5.92 1.60 -11.78
C ALA A 96 -4.72 1.04 -11.02
N ARG A 97 -4.45 -0.26 -11.15
CA ARG A 97 -3.26 -0.89 -10.58
C ARG A 97 -2.05 -0.69 -11.48
N VAL A 98 -0.90 -0.38 -10.90
CA VAL A 98 0.38 -0.15 -11.57
C VAL A 98 1.37 -1.26 -11.21
N GLU A 99 2.11 -1.73 -12.21
CA GLU A 99 3.18 -2.71 -12.06
C GLU A 99 4.40 -2.23 -12.83
N PHE A 100 5.60 -2.59 -12.39
CA PHE A 100 6.83 -2.32 -13.13
C PHE A 100 7.16 -3.52 -14.03
N ASP A 101 7.33 -3.30 -15.33
CA ASP A 101 7.85 -4.32 -16.25
C ASP A 101 9.38 -4.18 -16.33
N PRO A 102 10.15 -5.13 -15.76
CA PRO A 102 11.60 -5.04 -15.74
C PRO A 102 12.26 -5.32 -17.09
N ARG A 103 11.52 -5.81 -18.09
CA ARG A 103 12.07 -6.08 -19.44
C ARG A 103 12.14 -4.80 -20.26
N ASP A 104 11.10 -3.99 -20.13
CA ASP A 104 10.94 -2.75 -20.88
C ASP A 104 11.28 -1.51 -20.04
N GLU A 105 11.62 -1.70 -18.75
CA GLU A 105 11.95 -0.65 -17.77
C GLU A 105 10.85 0.44 -17.62
N ILE A 106 9.59 0.06 -17.83
CA ILE A 106 8.43 0.96 -17.74
C ILE A 106 7.47 0.57 -16.61
N PHE A 107 6.68 1.54 -16.16
CA PHE A 107 5.48 1.27 -15.38
C PHE A 107 4.28 1.03 -16.30
N VAL A 108 3.51 -0.02 -16.02
CA VAL A 108 2.29 -0.39 -16.73
C VAL A 108 1.11 -0.30 -15.78
N GLY A 109 0.11 0.49 -16.14
CA GLY A 109 -1.14 0.65 -15.41
C GLY A 109 -2.32 -0.05 -16.08
N ARG A 110 -3.22 -0.62 -15.27
CA ARG A 110 -4.48 -1.23 -15.72
C ARG A 110 -5.65 -0.75 -14.87
N VAL A 111 -6.69 -0.25 -15.53
CA VAL A 111 -7.92 0.21 -14.86
C VAL A 111 -8.70 -0.99 -14.32
N LEU A 112 -9.22 -0.85 -13.11
CA LEU A 112 -9.96 -1.85 -12.35
C LEU A 112 -11.45 -1.54 -12.38
N GLY A 113 -12.27 -2.59 -12.31
CA GLY A 113 -13.73 -2.43 -12.16
C GLY A 113 -14.46 -1.97 -13.41
N VAL A 114 -13.82 -2.08 -14.59
CA VAL A 114 -14.40 -1.83 -15.92
C VAL A 114 -14.26 -3.09 -16.78
N ALA A 115 -15.28 -3.43 -17.56
CA ALA A 115 -15.20 -4.54 -18.51
C ALA A 115 -14.26 -4.23 -19.69
N ASP A 116 -14.19 -2.95 -20.07
CA ASP A 116 -13.26 -2.46 -21.08
C ASP A 116 -11.82 -2.60 -20.59
N ARG A 117 -10.95 -3.25 -21.37
CA ARG A 117 -9.54 -3.43 -21.02
C ARG A 117 -8.76 -2.14 -21.26
N ILE A 118 -8.80 -1.23 -20.30
CA ILE A 118 -8.06 0.04 -20.35
C ILE A 118 -6.69 -0.14 -19.68
N SER A 119 -5.62 0.17 -20.43
CA SER A 119 -4.23 0.15 -19.95
C SER A 119 -3.46 1.38 -20.41
N PHE A 120 -2.43 1.75 -19.65
CA PHE A 120 -1.54 2.89 -19.91
C PHE A 120 -0.13 2.55 -19.41
N HIS A 121 0.88 3.34 -19.79
CA HIS A 121 2.25 3.14 -19.33
C HIS A 121 3.01 4.47 -19.26
N GLY A 122 4.18 4.46 -18.60
CA GLY A 122 5.08 5.61 -18.54
C GLY A 122 6.41 5.24 -17.88
N GLU A 123 7.47 5.97 -18.21
CA GLU A 123 8.81 5.75 -17.65
C GLU A 123 8.99 6.50 -16.32
N ALA A 124 8.25 7.60 -16.14
CA ALA A 124 8.24 8.39 -14.93
C ALA A 124 6.81 8.59 -14.38
N VAL A 125 6.71 8.92 -13.08
CA VAL A 125 5.42 9.07 -12.38
C VAL A 125 4.52 10.13 -13.02
N ASN A 126 5.09 11.23 -13.48
CA ASN A 126 4.36 12.32 -14.16
C ASN A 126 3.78 11.84 -15.50
N GLU A 127 4.55 11.10 -16.29
CA GLU A 127 4.11 10.53 -17.57
C GLU A 127 3.01 9.51 -17.35
N LEU A 128 3.22 8.59 -16.39
CA LEU A 128 2.24 7.57 -16.05
C LEU A 128 0.91 8.19 -15.59
N THR A 129 0.96 9.29 -14.84
CA THR A 129 -0.23 10.04 -14.39
C THR A 129 -0.95 10.70 -15.55
N ALA A 130 -0.22 11.35 -16.45
CA ALA A 130 -0.80 11.95 -17.65
C ALA A 130 -1.46 10.88 -18.54
N ALA A 131 -0.77 9.77 -18.79
CA ALA A 131 -1.25 8.65 -19.59
C ALA A 131 -2.51 8.01 -18.97
N PHE A 132 -2.58 7.90 -17.63
CA PHE A 132 -3.78 7.42 -16.95
C PHE A 132 -4.97 8.36 -17.16
N HIS A 133 -4.78 9.66 -16.98
CA HIS A 133 -5.84 10.64 -17.16
C HIS A 133 -6.36 10.66 -18.60
N GLU A 134 -5.45 10.63 -19.57
CA GLU A 134 -5.78 10.57 -20.99
C GLU A 134 -6.58 9.31 -21.33
N ALA A 135 -6.15 8.15 -20.83
CA ALA A 135 -6.86 6.88 -21.07
C ALA A 135 -8.30 6.91 -20.53
N ILE A 136 -8.52 7.48 -19.34
CA ILE A 136 -9.85 7.61 -18.75
C ILE A 136 -10.70 8.66 -19.47
N ASP A 137 -10.11 9.81 -19.82
CA ASP A 137 -10.84 10.86 -20.52
C ASP A 137 -11.27 10.40 -21.91
N HIS A 138 -10.39 9.69 -22.63
CA HIS A 138 -10.72 9.04 -23.89
C HIS A 138 -11.84 8.00 -23.75
N TYR A 139 -11.77 7.14 -22.73
CA TYR A 139 -12.82 6.18 -22.43
C TYR A 139 -14.20 6.84 -22.21
N LEU A 140 -14.23 7.92 -21.42
CA LEU A 140 -15.45 8.66 -21.14
C LEU A 140 -16.02 9.33 -22.40
N GLU A 141 -15.16 9.90 -23.24
CA GLU A 141 -15.56 10.47 -24.52
C GLU A 141 -16.14 9.42 -25.47
N ASP A 142 -15.51 8.25 -25.57
CA ASP A 142 -15.97 7.17 -26.44
C ASP A 142 -17.29 6.58 -25.97
N CYS A 143 -17.49 6.47 -24.65
CA CYS A 143 -18.79 6.11 -24.08
C CYS A 143 -19.87 7.14 -24.47
N ALA A 144 -19.57 8.44 -24.33
CA ALA A 144 -20.49 9.51 -24.70
C ALA A 144 -20.84 9.49 -26.20
N LYS A 145 -19.84 9.34 -27.08
CA LYS A 145 -20.04 9.25 -28.55
C LYS A 145 -20.87 8.02 -28.94
N ALA A 146 -20.69 6.91 -28.24
CA ALA A 146 -21.44 5.68 -28.47
C ALA A 146 -22.83 5.64 -27.79
N GLY A 147 -23.19 6.67 -27.02
CA GLY A 147 -24.43 6.68 -26.22
C GLY A 147 -24.49 5.59 -25.15
N ARG A 148 -23.32 5.14 -24.67
CA ARG A 148 -23.19 4.11 -23.62
C ARG A 148 -22.91 4.78 -22.29
N ASP A 149 -23.52 4.27 -21.23
CA ASP A 149 -23.16 4.68 -19.88
C ASP A 149 -21.79 4.10 -19.50
N PRO A 150 -20.82 4.94 -19.11
CA PRO A 150 -19.50 4.47 -18.71
C PRO A 150 -19.59 3.66 -17.42
N GLN A 151 -18.91 2.51 -17.39
CA GLN A 151 -18.89 1.63 -16.22
C GLN A 151 -18.02 2.30 -15.15
N LYS A 152 -18.60 2.70 -14.03
CA LYS A 152 -17.82 3.20 -12.89
C LYS A 152 -17.44 2.01 -12.01
N PRO A 153 -16.22 2.00 -11.44
CA PRO A 153 -15.90 1.05 -10.38
C PRO A 153 -16.91 1.17 -9.24
N ALA A 154 -17.11 0.08 -8.51
CA ALA A 154 -17.93 0.09 -7.31
C ALA A 154 -17.41 1.18 -6.36
N SER A 155 -18.28 2.10 -5.95
CA SER A 155 -17.92 3.29 -5.15
C SER A 155 -17.34 3.01 -3.75
N GLY A 156 -17.18 1.74 -3.37
CA GLY A 156 -16.87 1.30 -2.00
C GLY A 156 -18.01 1.55 -1.00
N LYS A 157 -19.04 2.32 -1.38
CA LYS A 157 -20.18 2.63 -0.52
C LYS A 157 -21.23 1.53 -0.61
N LEU A 158 -21.31 0.71 0.42
CA LEU A 158 -22.27 -0.38 0.53
C LEU A 158 -23.36 -0.02 1.54
N MET A 159 -24.52 0.46 1.06
CA MET A 159 -25.68 0.74 1.92
C MET A 159 -26.58 -0.50 1.99
N LEU A 160 -26.54 -1.22 3.10
CA LEU A 160 -27.33 -2.43 3.31
C LEU A 160 -28.38 -2.23 4.40
N ARG A 161 -29.56 -2.81 4.17
CA ARG A 161 -30.54 -3.02 5.23
C ARG A 161 -30.34 -4.42 5.79
N ILE A 162 -29.82 -4.50 7.01
CA ILE A 162 -29.65 -5.76 7.73
C ILE A 162 -30.58 -5.81 8.95
N ARG A 163 -30.89 -7.03 9.40
CA ARG A 163 -31.74 -7.23 10.57
C ARG A 163 -31.07 -6.66 11.83
N PRO A 164 -31.82 -6.05 12.78
CA PRO A 164 -31.23 -5.42 13.97
C PRO A 164 -30.33 -6.35 14.79
N GLU A 165 -30.70 -7.62 14.92
CA GLU A 165 -29.91 -8.63 15.64
C GLU A 165 -28.56 -8.91 14.98
N VAL A 166 -28.50 -8.85 13.64
CA VAL A 166 -27.25 -9.01 12.88
C VAL A 166 -26.39 -7.76 13.05
N HIS A 167 -26.99 -6.57 12.97
CA HIS A 167 -26.27 -5.30 13.19
C HIS A 167 -25.62 -5.24 14.59
N ALA A 168 -26.35 -5.67 15.62
CA ALA A 168 -25.82 -5.74 16.99
C ALA A 168 -24.64 -6.73 17.09
N ALA A 169 -24.77 -7.93 16.51
CA ALA A 169 -23.71 -8.93 16.50
C ALA A 169 -22.45 -8.44 15.78
N VAL A 170 -22.60 -7.74 14.65
CA VAL A 170 -21.48 -7.11 13.93
C VAL A 170 -20.77 -6.08 14.81
N GLY A 171 -21.52 -5.24 15.53
CA GLY A 171 -20.95 -4.26 16.45
C GLY A 171 -20.09 -4.90 17.54
N VAL A 172 -20.58 -5.99 18.15
CA VAL A 172 -19.82 -6.75 19.17
C VAL A 172 -18.57 -7.38 18.58
N ALA A 173 -18.69 -8.02 17.41
CA ALA A 173 -17.56 -8.68 16.75
C ALA A 173 -16.47 -7.68 16.31
N ALA A 174 -16.87 -6.52 15.81
CA ALA A 174 -15.95 -5.44 15.45
C ALA A 174 -15.21 -4.91 16.69
N ALA A 175 -15.93 -4.64 17.78
CA ALA A 175 -15.35 -4.17 19.03
C ALA A 175 -14.38 -5.19 19.65
N ALA A 176 -14.74 -6.48 19.66
CA ALA A 176 -13.89 -7.56 20.14
C ALA A 176 -12.59 -7.70 19.32
N ALA A 177 -12.66 -7.38 18.02
CA ALA A 177 -11.50 -7.34 17.13
C ALA A 177 -10.71 -6.02 17.19
N GLY A 178 -11.16 -5.03 17.98
CA GLY A 178 -10.54 -3.70 18.05
C GLY A 178 -10.70 -2.87 16.77
N LYS A 179 -11.77 -3.09 16.01
CA LYS A 179 -12.01 -2.49 14.68
C LYS A 179 -13.29 -1.67 14.66
N SER A 180 -13.37 -0.72 13.74
CA SER A 180 -14.67 -0.11 13.39
C SER A 180 -15.56 -1.13 12.67
N ILE A 181 -16.89 -0.91 12.71
CA ILE A 181 -17.85 -1.77 11.99
C ILE A 181 -17.50 -1.84 10.49
N ASN A 182 -17.15 -0.71 9.86
CA ASN A 182 -16.82 -0.69 8.44
C ASN A 182 -15.57 -1.53 8.13
N GLN A 183 -14.50 -1.41 8.93
CA GLN A 183 -13.29 -2.23 8.75
C GLN A 183 -13.56 -3.73 8.93
N TRP A 184 -14.34 -4.08 9.95
CA TRP A 184 -14.70 -5.47 10.20
C TRP A 184 -15.55 -6.04 9.06
N VAL A 185 -16.53 -5.27 8.57
CA VAL A 185 -17.40 -5.67 7.45
C VAL A 185 -16.59 -5.82 6.16
N ASP A 186 -15.68 -4.90 5.87
CA ASP A 186 -14.80 -4.96 4.71
C ASP A 186 -14.01 -6.27 4.66
N GLU A 187 -13.33 -6.64 5.76
CA GLU A 187 -12.56 -7.89 5.85
C GLU A 187 -13.40 -9.17 5.77
N VAL A 188 -14.66 -9.11 6.24
CA VAL A 188 -15.58 -10.24 6.11
C VAL A 188 -16.04 -10.40 4.67
N LEU A 189 -16.38 -9.30 4.01
CA LEU A 189 -16.78 -9.30 2.60
C LEU A 189 -15.63 -9.69 1.67
N GLU A 190 -14.42 -9.20 1.94
CA GLU A 190 -13.19 -9.59 1.24
C GLU A 190 -13.02 -11.12 1.29
N ARG A 191 -13.00 -11.71 2.49
CA ARG A 191 -12.89 -13.17 2.67
C ARG A 191 -14.02 -13.93 1.97
N ALA A 192 -15.25 -13.46 2.07
CA ALA A 192 -16.40 -14.12 1.46
C ALA A 192 -16.42 -14.01 -0.07
N SER A 193 -15.84 -12.96 -0.63
CA SER A 193 -15.78 -12.70 -2.08
C SER A 193 -14.66 -13.46 -2.80
N HIS A 194 -13.67 -13.94 -2.04
CA HIS A 194 -12.54 -14.72 -2.53
C HIS A 194 -12.59 -16.21 -2.12
N ALA A 195 -13.74 -16.66 -1.60
CA ALA A 195 -14.01 -18.05 -1.22
C ALA A 195 -14.55 -18.89 -2.39
#